data_AF-A0A2T7KQT7-F1
#
_entry.id   AF-A0A2T7KQT7-F1
#
_cell.length_a   1.000
_cell.length_b   1.000
_cell.length_c   1.000
_cell.angle_alpha   90.00
_cell.angle_beta   90.00
_cell.angle_gamma   90.00
#
_symmetry.space_group_name_H-M   'P 1'
#
loop_
_entity.id
_entity.type
_entity.pdbx_description
1 polymer ?
#
loop_
_entity_poly.entity_id
_entity_poly.type
_entity_poly.pdbx_seq_one_letter_code
_entity_poly.pdbx_strand_id
1 'polypeptide(L)'
;MDRFHVTGAWLADLRAALLCREEEVLLGVLQRPDYPALVSCPICDEGPESVVSCVEDPAIDGRRVVLVDFRPCRHGVWVAVGE
;
A
#
# COMPACT_ATOMS: atom_id res chain seq x y z
N MET A 1 -7.59 -46.48 -14.10
CA MET A 1 -6.96 -45.18 -13.84
C MET A 1 -6.46 -44.66 -15.16
N ASP A 2 -7.18 -43.73 -15.77
CA ASP A 2 -6.75 -43.10 -17.02
C ASP A 2 -5.51 -42.27 -16.76
N ARG A 3 -4.40 -42.62 -17.42
CA ARG A 3 -3.18 -41.82 -17.43
C ARG A 3 -3.47 -40.63 -18.33
N PHE A 4 -3.79 -39.48 -17.74
CA PHE A 4 -3.86 -38.23 -18.48
C PHE A 4 -2.53 -38.01 -19.22
N HIS A 5 -2.55 -38.17 -20.55
CA HIS A 5 -1.43 -37.82 -21.41
C HIS A 5 -1.32 -36.30 -21.46
N VAL A 6 -0.55 -35.76 -20.52
CA VAL A 6 -0.14 -34.36 -20.50
C VAL A 6 0.75 -34.11 -21.71
N THR A 7 0.20 -33.48 -22.73
CA THR A 7 0.94 -33.08 -23.93
C THR A 7 1.61 -31.72 -23.72
N GLY A 8 2.68 -31.44 -24.47
CA GLY A 8 3.34 -30.13 -24.42
C GLY A 8 2.40 -28.97 -24.79
N ALA A 9 1.43 -29.20 -25.67
CA ALA A 9 0.39 -28.23 -26.01
C ALA A 9 -0.50 -27.90 -24.80
N TRP A 10 -0.94 -28.91 -24.04
CA TRP A 10 -1.76 -28.69 -22.84
C TRP A 10 -1.01 -27.89 -21.75
N LEU A 11 0.29 -28.11 -21.60
CA LEU A 11 1.12 -27.31 -20.69
C LEU A 11 1.28 -25.86 -21.16
N ALA A 12 1.41 -25.63 -22.46
CA ALA A 12 1.48 -24.29 -23.03
C ALA A 12 0.16 -23.52 -22.84
N ASP A 13 -0.97 -24.18 -23.07
CA ASP A 13 -2.31 -23.61 -22.87
C ASP A 13 -2.56 -23.27 -21.39
N LEU A 14 -2.17 -24.17 -20.48
CA LEU A 14 -2.27 -23.93 -19.04
C LEU A 14 -1.42 -22.71 -18.62
N ARG A 15 -0.20 -22.59 -19.16
CA ARG A 15 0.69 -21.47 -18.86
C ARG A 15 0.13 -20.15 -19.39
N ALA A 16 -0.45 -20.16 -20.59
CA ALA A 16 -1.11 -18.98 -21.16
C ALA A 16 -2.32 -18.57 -20.30
N ALA A 17 -3.16 -19.52 -19.89
CA ALA A 17 -4.31 -19.25 -19.02
C ALA A 17 -3.90 -18.68 -17.65
N LEU A 18 -2.79 -19.16 -17.07
CA LEU A 18 -2.26 -18.63 -15.81
C LEU A 18 -1.76 -17.19 -15.96
N LEU A 19 -1.05 -16.88 -17.04
CA LEU A 19 -0.57 -15.52 -17.32
C LEU A 19 -1.72 -14.54 -17.53
N CYS A 20 -2.75 -14.92 -18.28
CA CYS A 20 -3.94 -14.07 -18.46
C CYS A 20 -4.65 -13.80 -17.13
N ARG A 21 -4.78 -14.81 -16.26
CA ARG A 21 -5.39 -14.64 -14.94
C ARG A 21 -4.56 -13.75 -14.01
N GLU A 22 -3.23 -13.86 -14.06
CA GLU A 22 -2.33 -13.01 -13.30
C GLU A 22 -2.47 -11.54 -13.73
N GLU A 23 -2.54 -11.29 -15.04
CA GLU A 23 -2.79 -9.97 -15.60
C GLU A 23 -4.16 -9.40 -15.18
N GLU A 24 -5.23 -10.20 -15.24
CA GLU A 24 -6.56 -9.79 -14.78
C GLU A 24 -6.58 -9.43 -13.28
N VAL A 25 -5.87 -10.20 -12.45
CA VAL A 25 -5.75 -9.92 -11.02
C VAL A 25 -4.97 -8.62 -10.78
N LEU A 26 -3.85 -8.43 -11.47
CA LEU A 26 -3.04 -7.21 -11.36
C LEU A 26 -3.85 -5.98 -11.79
N LEU A 27 -4.54 -6.05 -12.93
CA LEU A 27 -5.39 -4.97 -13.42
C LEU A 27 -6.56 -4.68 -12.46
N GLY A 28 -7.19 -5.72 -11.92
CA GLY A 28 -8.27 -5.57 -10.93
C GLY A 28 -7.82 -4.97 -9.60
N VAL A 29 -6.60 -5.28 -9.14
CA VAL A 29 -6.01 -4.69 -7.92
C VAL A 29 -5.59 -3.23 -8.14
N LEU A 30 -4.96 -2.92 -9.27
CA LEU A 30 -4.56 -1.55 -9.62
C LEU A 30 -5.76 -0.62 -9.83
N GLN A 31 -6.93 -1.17 -10.18
CA GLN A 31 -8.18 -0.44 -10.33
C GLN A 31 -8.93 -0.15 -9.02
N ARG A 32 -8.38 -0.48 -7.85
CA ARG A 32 -8.96 -0.08 -6.54
C ARG A 32 -8.17 1.08 -5.91
N PRO A 33 -8.37 2.33 -6.36
CA PRO A 33 -7.81 3.50 -5.73
C PRO A 33 -8.68 3.95 -4.54
N ASP A 34 -9.32 3.04 -3.81
CA ASP A 34 -10.03 3.36 -2.56
C ASP A 34 -9.01 3.63 -1.44
N TYR A 35 -7.93 4.34 -1.76
CA TYR A 35 -7.04 4.86 -0.75
C TYR A 35 -7.84 5.88 0.06
N PRO A 36 -7.91 5.72 1.39
CA PRO A 36 -8.66 6.66 2.22
C PRO A 36 -8.13 8.06 2.01
N ALA A 37 -9.04 9.04 2.03
CA ALA A 37 -8.65 10.45 1.97
C ALA A 37 -7.65 10.75 3.09
N LEU A 38 -6.68 11.61 2.79
CA LEU A 38 -5.75 12.09 3.81
C LEU A 38 -6.53 12.82 4.90
N VAL A 39 -6.19 12.52 6.16
CA VAL A 39 -6.82 13.16 7.32
C VAL A 39 -6.41 14.63 7.41
N SER A 40 -7.33 15.51 7.82
CA SER A 40 -7.03 16.93 8.06
C SER A 40 -5.90 17.11 9.08
N CYS A 41 -5.16 18.22 8.97
CA CYS A 41 -4.16 18.58 9.96
C CYS A 41 -4.83 18.77 11.33
N PRO A 42 -4.41 18.06 12.40
CA PRO A 42 -5.08 18.14 13.70
C PRO A 42 -4.85 19.47 14.44
N ILE A 43 -3.96 20.33 13.94
CA ILE A 43 -3.63 21.62 14.55
C ILE A 43 -4.47 22.77 13.96
N CYS A 44 -4.65 22.79 12.64
CA CYS A 44 -5.36 23.88 11.93
C CYS A 44 -6.59 23.44 11.14
N ASP A 45 -6.91 22.14 11.15
CA ASP A 45 -8.04 21.51 10.44
C ASP A 45 -8.02 21.68 8.90
N GLU A 46 -6.90 22.15 8.34
CA GLU A 46 -6.71 22.27 6.90
C GLU A 46 -6.52 20.89 6.26
N GLY A 47 -7.20 20.65 5.14
CA GLY A 47 -7.08 19.42 4.35
C GLY A 47 -5.70 19.33 3.68
N PRO A 48 -4.90 18.30 3.93
CA PRO A 48 -3.55 18.25 3.39
C PRO A 48 -3.54 17.83 1.92
N GLU A 49 -2.62 18.44 1.18
CA GLU A 49 -2.26 17.98 -0.18
C GLU A 49 -1.30 16.79 -0.11
N SER A 50 -0.48 16.74 0.95
CA SER A 50 0.45 15.64 1.20
C SER A 50 0.78 15.51 2.68
N VAL A 51 1.10 14.28 3.07
CA VAL A 51 1.56 13.91 4.41
C VAL A 51 2.89 13.17 4.25
N VAL A 52 3.94 13.67 4.89
CA VAL A 52 5.29 13.07 4.81
C VAL A 52 5.69 12.57 6.19
N SER A 53 6.09 11.30 6.28
CA SER A 53 6.67 10.74 7.48
C SER A 53 8.19 10.87 7.44
N CYS A 54 8.77 11.62 8.37
CA CYS A 54 10.21 11.66 8.57
C CYS A 54 10.58 10.57 9.57
N VAL A 55 11.05 9.42 9.06
CA VAL A 55 11.58 8.32 9.87
C VAL A 55 13.03 8.64 10.21
N GLU A 56 13.23 9.61 11.08
CA GLU A 56 14.28 9.44 12.08
C GLU A 56 13.65 8.54 13.16
N ASP A 57 14.41 7.77 13.92
CA ASP A 57 13.88 6.84 14.93
C ASP A 57 13.99 7.50 16.33
N PRO A 58 13.40 8.68 16.62
CA PRO A 58 13.50 9.25 17.93
C PRO A 58 12.59 8.47 18.88
N ALA A 59 13.16 8.10 20.02
CA ALA A 59 12.38 7.64 21.14
C ALA A 59 12.00 8.86 22.01
N ILE A 60 10.70 9.13 22.15
CA ILE A 60 10.19 10.09 23.15
C ILE A 60 9.62 9.25 24.29
N ASP A 61 10.12 9.48 25.51
CA ASP A 61 9.70 8.75 26.72
C ASP A 61 9.76 7.22 26.57
N GLY A 62 10.76 6.72 25.83
CA GLY A 62 10.95 5.29 25.57
C GLY A 62 10.01 4.67 24.53
N ARG A 63 9.15 5.46 23.88
CA ARG A 63 8.25 5.03 22.80
C ARG A 63 8.81 5.44 21.44
N ARG A 64 8.75 4.52 20.47
CA ARG A 64 9.06 4.85 19.07
C ARG A 64 8.00 5.79 18.53
N VAL A 65 8.44 6.92 18.00
CA VAL A 65 7.55 7.90 17.37
C VAL A 65 8.05 8.25 15.97
N VAL A 66 7.13 8.67 15.12
CA VAL A 66 7.43 9.19 13.79
C VAL A 66 6.92 10.63 13.71
N LEU A 67 7.71 11.52 13.12
CA LEU A 67 7.25 12.87 12.79
C LEU A 67 6.45 12.83 11.50
N VAL A 68 5.21 13.32 11.56
CA VAL A 68 4.30 13.42 10.43
C VAL A 68 4.09 14.89 10.07
N ASP A 69 4.55 15.30 8.90
CA ASP A 69 4.46 16.66 8.40
C ASP A 69 3.28 16.83 7.42
N PHE A 70 2.44 17.83 7.69
CA PHE A 70 1.27 18.17 6.87
C PHE A 70 1.58 19.37 5.96
N ARG A 71 1.33 19.23 4.65
CA ARG A 71 1.43 20.33 3.66
C ARG A 71 0.03 20.75 3.19
N PRO A 72 -0.25 22.05 3.01
CA PRO A 72 0.72 23.15 2.95
C PRO A 72 1.01 23.85 4.30
N CYS A 73 0.27 23.55 5.36
CA CYS A 73 0.34 24.27 6.65
C CYS A 73 1.66 24.14 7.42
N ARG A 74 2.50 23.13 7.08
CA ARG A 74 3.82 22.85 7.69
C ARG A 74 3.77 22.48 9.18
N HIS A 75 2.64 22.02 9.67
CA HIS A 75 2.54 21.48 11.01
C HIS A 75 3.11 20.05 11.07
N GLY A 76 3.95 19.81 12.06
CA GLY A 76 4.52 18.48 12.36
C GLY A 76 3.88 17.89 13.61
N VAL A 77 3.51 16.61 13.55
CA VAL A 77 2.89 15.87 14.67
C VAL A 77 3.68 14.60 14.95
N TRP A 78 4.01 14.38 16.23
CA TRP A 78 4.62 13.14 16.67
C TRP A 78 3.54 12.07 16.88
N VAL A 79 3.64 10.98 16.13
CA VAL A 79 2.71 9.84 16.23
C VAL A 79 3.46 8.64 16.79
N ALA A 80 2.90 8.01 17.82
CA ALA A 80 3.44 6.77 18.36
C ALA A 80 3.27 5.63 17.35
N VAL A 81 4.33 4.87 17.12
CA VAL A 81 4.28 3.65 16.30
C VAL A 81 3.80 2.52 17.21
N GLY A 82 2.71 1.85 16.85
CA GLY A 82 2.20 0.68 17.59
C GLY A 82 3.24 -0.44 17.65
N GLU A 83 3.24 -1.19 18.75
CA GLU A 83 4.07 -2.39 18.95
C GLU A 83 3.69 -3.55 18.01
#